data_AF-K5CZ99-F1
#
_entry.id   AF-K5CZ99-F1
#
_cell.length_a   1.000
_cell.length_b   1.000
_cell.length_c   1.000
_cell.angle_alpha   90.00
_cell.angle_beta   90.00
_cell.angle_gamma   90.00
#
_symmetry.space_group_name_H-M   'P 1'
#
loop_
_entity.id
_entity.type
_entity.pdbx_description
1 polymer ?
#
loop_
_entity_poly.entity_id
_entity_poly.type
_entity_poly.pdbx_seq_one_letter_code
_entity_poly.pdbx_strand_id
1 'polypeptide(L)'
;MEARNAIAKGMDVSTRIKLLASCVTFACCIVAIVPNVFAQRPRLAVLTDIGGDPDDQQSMIRLLVYSNEFEIEALIASASGTRGELKESVTRPDLIHELIDAYETVLPNLKQHAEGWPQPEALRSVVVSGNPHRERPHIGQGHDTDGSRLLIQRIDAGTPKSPLCITVWGGQTDLAQALYSVKSERDAEGFAEFLSKFRVYDIADQDGIADWMGQEFPGMNYVLSAARPKSDKRIANFRGMYLTGDVSTTSREWIDSNVRQMGPLGSLYPMKTWTAPNPHGCLKEGDTPSWFFFLPHGGNDPNDPTQPGWGGVFEKQANGWYRDRAASSSYDPRTSVSRWRPEFQADFAKRMRWCLPADE
;
A
#
# COMPACT_ATOMS: atom_id res chain seq x y z
N MET A 1 55.51 64.10 -65.88
CA MET A 1 56.68 63.58 -65.14
C MET A 1 56.25 62.23 -64.57
N GLU A 2 55.95 61.26 -65.44
CA GLU A 2 56.87 60.16 -65.83
C GLU A 2 57.32 59.35 -64.61
N ALA A 3 56.72 58.18 -64.35
CA ALA A 3 57.20 56.85 -64.80
C ALA A 3 58.42 56.38 -63.95
N ARG A 4 58.55 55.17 -63.39
CA ARG A 4 58.34 53.83 -63.95
C ARG A 4 58.78 52.76 -62.94
N ASN A 5 58.14 51.58 -63.02
CA ASN A 5 58.66 50.20 -62.76
C ASN A 5 59.07 49.79 -61.32
N ALA A 6 58.77 48.58 -60.84
CA ALA A 6 58.73 47.29 -61.54
C ALA A 6 57.73 46.29 -60.91
N ILE A 7 57.21 45.40 -61.77
CA ILE A 7 56.35 44.24 -61.49
C ILE A 7 57.19 42.97 -61.71
N ALA A 8 57.00 41.93 -60.87
CA ALA A 8 56.90 40.48 -61.19
C ALA A 8 57.27 39.64 -59.95
N LYS A 9 56.31 38.97 -59.29
CA LYS A 9 55.81 37.58 -59.48
C LYS A 9 56.51 36.55 -58.56
N GLY A 10 55.70 35.77 -57.83
CA GLY A 10 56.09 34.49 -57.27
C GLY A 10 55.22 34.02 -56.09
N MET A 11 54.25 33.14 -56.36
CA MET A 11 53.78 32.08 -55.44
C MET A 11 54.97 31.14 -55.15
N ASP A 12 55.14 30.41 -54.04
CA ASP A 12 54.25 29.56 -53.25
C ASP A 12 55.02 29.11 -51.98
N VAL A 13 54.31 28.40 -51.09
CA VAL A 13 54.75 27.31 -50.20
C VAL A 13 54.56 27.58 -48.70
N SER A 14 53.57 26.85 -48.20
CA SER A 14 53.23 26.51 -46.81
C SER A 14 54.42 26.25 -45.87
N THR A 15 54.29 26.63 -44.60
CA THR A 15 54.60 25.81 -43.38
C THR A 15 54.12 26.50 -42.08
N ARG A 16 53.07 25.92 -41.49
CA ARG A 16 52.79 25.57 -40.06
C ARG A 16 53.26 26.43 -38.84
N ILE A 17 52.37 26.43 -37.82
CA ILE A 17 52.55 26.53 -36.32
C ILE A 17 52.59 27.96 -35.73
N LYS A 18 51.90 28.37 -34.64
CA LYS A 18 50.83 27.93 -33.71
C LYS A 18 50.36 29.24 -33.00
N LEU A 19 49.07 29.57 -32.97
CA LEU A 19 48.11 29.33 -31.87
C LEU A 19 48.35 30.11 -30.56
N LEU A 20 47.51 31.13 -30.31
CA LEU A 20 46.96 31.50 -29.01
C LEU A 20 45.82 32.51 -29.21
N ALA A 21 44.58 32.02 -29.26
CA ALA A 21 43.38 32.84 -29.19
C ALA A 21 42.55 32.37 -27.98
N SER A 22 42.31 33.30 -27.06
CA SER A 22 41.55 33.10 -25.83
C SER A 22 40.06 33.03 -26.16
N CYS A 23 39.43 31.87 -25.93
CA CYS A 23 37.98 31.71 -25.95
C CYS A 23 37.44 31.90 -24.53
N VAL A 24 36.82 33.04 -24.26
CA VAL A 24 35.95 33.22 -23.09
C VAL A 24 34.56 32.71 -23.47
N THR A 25 34.25 31.49 -23.06
CA THR A 25 32.92 30.89 -23.25
C THR A 25 32.00 31.38 -22.12
N PHE A 26 31.04 32.24 -22.44
CA PHE A 26 29.98 32.65 -21.52
C PHE A 26 28.98 31.49 -21.38
N ALA A 27 29.12 30.69 -20.33
CA ALA A 27 28.17 29.63 -20.01
C ALA A 27 26.90 30.24 -19.38
N CYS A 28 25.83 30.35 -20.18
CA CYS A 28 24.49 30.58 -19.66
C CYS A 28 24.07 29.35 -18.83
N CYS A 29 24.21 29.42 -17.51
CA CYS A 29 23.56 28.50 -16.59
C CYS A 29 22.04 28.77 -16.60
N ILE A 30 21.33 28.10 -17.50
CA ILE A 30 19.89 27.88 -17.35
C ILE A 30 19.74 26.93 -16.15
N VAL A 31 19.46 27.51 -14.98
CA VAL A 31 18.93 26.72 -13.86
C VAL A 31 17.54 26.28 -14.29
N ALA A 32 17.43 25.05 -14.78
CA ALA A 32 16.15 24.40 -14.91
C ALA A 32 15.56 24.33 -13.50
N ILE A 33 14.57 25.17 -13.22
CA ILE A 33 13.66 24.94 -12.11
C ILE A 33 12.88 23.71 -12.51
N VAL A 34 13.41 22.53 -12.19
CA VAL A 34 12.64 21.30 -12.22
C VAL A 34 11.57 21.52 -11.15
N PRO A 35 10.27 21.62 -11.50
CA PRO A 35 9.26 21.57 -10.46
C PRO A 35 9.50 20.27 -9.72
N ASN A 36 9.82 20.38 -8.43
CA ASN A 36 9.80 19.25 -7.54
C ASN A 36 8.33 18.83 -7.48
N VAL A 37 7.91 17.99 -8.43
CA VAL A 37 6.67 17.25 -8.31
C VAL A 37 6.96 16.32 -7.16
N PHE A 38 6.67 16.76 -5.93
CA PHE A 38 6.52 15.83 -4.82
C PHE A 38 5.59 14.75 -5.35
N ALA A 39 6.11 13.53 -5.49
CA ALA A 39 5.28 12.40 -5.89
C ALA A 39 4.11 12.38 -4.89
N GLN A 40 2.89 12.54 -5.39
CA GLN A 40 1.72 12.56 -4.52
C GLN A 40 1.67 11.24 -3.77
N ARG A 41 1.49 11.31 -2.45
CA ARG A 41 1.38 10.12 -1.62
C ARG A 41 0.11 9.36 -2.02
N PRO A 42 0.16 8.02 -2.07
CA PRO A 42 -1.03 7.25 -2.40
C PRO A 42 -2.14 7.49 -1.37
N ARG A 43 -3.36 7.71 -1.86
CA ARG A 43 -4.56 7.85 -1.05
C ARG A 43 -4.99 6.47 -0.59
N LEU A 44 -5.07 6.23 0.72
CA LEU A 44 -5.29 4.89 1.29
C LEU A 44 -6.60 4.84 2.08
N ALA A 45 -7.39 3.80 1.83
CA ALA A 45 -8.52 3.39 2.64
C ALA A 45 -8.32 1.94 3.11
N VAL A 46 -8.51 1.69 4.41
CA VAL A 46 -8.38 0.37 5.02
C VAL A 46 -9.75 -0.10 5.50
N LEU A 47 -10.17 -1.29 5.10
CA LEU A 47 -11.31 -2.02 5.68
C LEU A 47 -10.73 -3.19 6.49
N THR A 48 -10.94 -3.17 7.81
CA THR A 48 -10.31 -4.12 8.74
C THR A 48 -11.34 -4.79 9.62
N ASP A 49 -11.19 -6.08 9.87
CA ASP A 49 -11.97 -6.87 10.82
C ASP A 49 -11.28 -6.98 12.19
N ILE A 50 -10.47 -5.96 12.52
CA ILE A 50 -9.78 -5.79 13.80
C ILE A 50 -10.65 -6.23 15.00
N GLY A 51 -10.04 -6.97 15.92
CA GLY A 51 -10.70 -7.51 17.11
C GLY A 51 -11.07 -8.99 17.04
N GLY A 52 -10.88 -9.64 15.89
CA GLY A 52 -10.86 -11.10 15.75
C GLY A 52 -9.45 -11.67 15.97
N ASP A 53 -8.80 -12.12 14.90
CA ASP A 53 -7.39 -12.52 14.96
C ASP A 53 -6.52 -11.27 15.27
N PRO A 54 -5.46 -11.40 16.08
CA PRO A 54 -4.64 -10.25 16.42
C PRO A 54 -3.81 -9.65 15.27
N ASP A 55 -3.81 -10.23 14.06
CA ASP A 55 -2.98 -9.75 12.96
C ASP A 55 -3.37 -8.39 12.39
N ASP A 56 -4.64 -8.00 12.37
CA ASP A 56 -5.05 -6.64 12.00
C ASP A 56 -4.39 -5.58 12.90
N GLN A 57 -4.29 -5.84 14.21
CA GLN A 57 -3.61 -4.93 15.13
C GLN A 57 -2.11 -4.84 14.81
N GLN A 58 -1.48 -5.96 14.44
CA GLN A 58 -0.08 -5.98 14.02
C GLN A 58 0.14 -5.16 12.74
N SER A 59 -0.70 -5.39 11.74
CA SER A 59 -0.67 -4.68 10.46
C SER A 59 -0.97 -3.19 10.61
N MET A 60 -1.86 -2.81 11.52
CA MET A 60 -2.15 -1.40 11.84
C MET A 60 -0.97 -0.72 12.54
N ILE A 61 -0.33 -1.37 13.51
CA ILE A 61 0.87 -0.83 14.17
C ILE A 61 1.97 -0.58 13.14
N ARG A 62 2.20 -1.53 12.23
CA ARG A 62 3.14 -1.32 11.14
C ARG A 62 2.70 -0.16 10.25
N LEU A 63 1.45 -0.11 9.79
CA LEU A 63 0.96 0.98 8.95
C LEU A 63 1.14 2.36 9.59
N LEU A 64 0.93 2.49 10.90
CA LEU A 64 1.08 3.78 11.62
C LEU A 64 2.52 4.32 11.56
N VAL A 65 3.54 3.47 11.63
CA VAL A 65 4.95 3.88 11.44
C VAL A 65 5.36 4.02 9.96
N TYR A 66 4.43 3.77 9.02
CA TYR A 66 4.53 4.07 7.59
C TYR A 66 3.56 5.18 7.14
N SER A 67 2.79 5.75 8.05
CA SER A 67 1.70 6.68 7.73
C SER A 67 2.18 7.97 7.07
N ASN A 68 3.46 8.31 7.17
CA ASN A 68 4.06 9.42 6.43
C ASN A 68 4.07 9.20 4.91
N GLU A 69 4.03 7.95 4.44
CA GLU A 69 4.08 7.58 3.02
C GLU A 69 2.71 7.61 2.34
N PHE A 70 1.63 7.78 3.10
CA PHE A 70 0.25 7.70 2.61
C PHE A 70 -0.57 8.94 2.97
N GLU A 71 -1.61 9.18 2.17
CA GLU A 71 -2.76 10.00 2.56
C GLU A 71 -3.86 9.06 3.03
N ILE A 72 -3.92 8.79 4.34
CA ILE A 72 -4.93 7.90 4.92
C ILE A 72 -6.26 8.65 4.98
N GLU A 73 -7.25 8.19 4.21
CA GLU A 73 -8.55 8.86 4.04
C GLU A 73 -9.73 8.10 4.66
N ALA A 74 -9.54 6.82 4.99
CA ALA A 74 -10.54 6.00 5.67
C ALA A 74 -9.88 4.85 6.44
N LEU A 75 -10.30 4.67 7.69
CA LEU A 75 -10.00 3.51 8.53
C LEU A 75 -11.34 2.92 8.99
N ILE A 76 -11.83 1.93 8.27
CA ILE A 76 -13.17 1.38 8.43
C ILE A 76 -13.08 0.09 9.23
N ALA A 77 -13.63 0.10 10.44
CA ALA A 77 -13.81 -1.11 11.24
C ALA A 77 -15.02 -1.89 10.69
N SER A 78 -14.75 -2.90 9.86
CA SER A 78 -15.74 -3.84 9.33
C SER A 78 -16.11 -4.92 10.36
N ALA A 79 -16.94 -5.89 9.96
CA ALA A 79 -17.37 -7.00 10.82
C ALA A 79 -16.15 -7.73 11.40
N SER A 80 -15.99 -7.70 12.71
CA SER A 80 -14.80 -8.19 13.40
C SER A 80 -14.61 -9.72 13.27
N GLY A 81 -13.35 -10.13 13.09
CA GLY A 81 -12.90 -11.51 12.88
C GLY A 81 -13.36 -12.18 11.60
N THR A 82 -13.23 -13.50 11.56
CA THR A 82 -13.68 -14.31 10.43
C THR A 82 -15.04 -14.96 10.69
N ARG A 83 -15.62 -15.59 9.65
CA ARG A 83 -16.95 -16.22 9.74
C ARG A 83 -17.03 -17.23 10.90
N GLY A 84 -17.91 -16.93 11.85
CA GLY A 84 -18.20 -17.81 13.00
C GLY A 84 -17.11 -17.84 14.07
N GLU A 85 -16.10 -16.98 13.97
CA GLU A 85 -15.04 -16.86 14.97
C GLU A 85 -15.56 -16.20 16.26
N LEU A 86 -16.28 -15.09 16.11
CA LEU A 86 -16.90 -14.37 17.21
C LEU A 86 -18.36 -14.80 17.39
N LYS A 87 -18.83 -14.77 18.64
CA LYS A 87 -20.22 -15.09 18.99
C LYS A 87 -21.20 -13.98 18.62
N GLU A 88 -20.72 -12.75 18.58
CA GLU A 88 -21.51 -11.54 18.35
C GLU A 88 -21.00 -10.85 17.09
N SER A 89 -21.93 -10.34 16.29
CA SER A 89 -21.64 -9.45 15.17
C SER A 89 -21.35 -8.06 15.68
N VAL A 90 -20.09 -7.65 15.62
CA VAL A 90 -19.60 -6.36 16.15
C VAL A 90 -18.58 -5.73 15.21
N THR A 91 -18.41 -4.41 15.32
CA THR A 91 -17.24 -3.69 14.80
C THR A 91 -16.40 -3.20 15.98
N ARG A 92 -15.10 -2.97 15.79
CA ARG A 92 -14.17 -2.54 16.85
C ARG A 92 -13.34 -1.30 16.49
N PRO A 93 -13.98 -0.15 16.15
CA PRO A 93 -13.24 1.09 15.90
C PRO A 93 -12.46 1.57 17.14
N ASP A 94 -12.86 1.17 18.34
CA ASP A 94 -12.16 1.45 19.60
C ASP A 94 -10.71 0.95 19.59
N LEU A 95 -10.45 -0.21 18.97
CA LEU A 95 -9.09 -0.74 18.83
C LEU A 95 -8.23 0.10 17.88
N ILE A 96 -8.84 0.69 16.84
CA ILE A 96 -8.13 1.62 15.94
C ILE A 96 -7.79 2.90 16.70
N HIS A 97 -8.74 3.44 17.48
CA HIS A 97 -8.51 4.61 18.32
C HIS A 97 -7.40 4.38 19.35
N GLU A 98 -7.37 3.22 20.03
CA GLU A 98 -6.31 2.86 20.98
C GLU A 98 -4.92 2.90 20.33
N LEU A 99 -4.79 2.38 19.10
CA LEU A 99 -3.53 2.41 18.35
C LEU A 99 -3.16 3.84 17.91
N ILE A 100 -4.13 4.67 17.54
CA ILE A 100 -3.88 6.08 17.22
C ILE A 100 -3.45 6.87 18.46
N ASP A 101 -4.03 6.58 19.63
CA ASP A 101 -3.62 7.18 20.90
C ASP A 101 -2.16 6.84 21.23
N ALA A 102 -1.74 5.59 21.02
CA ALA A 102 -0.34 5.21 21.17
C ALA A 102 0.56 5.86 20.11
N TYR A 103 0.12 5.96 18.85
CA TYR A 103 0.83 6.68 17.80
C TYR A 103 1.06 8.16 18.15
N GLU A 104 0.06 8.83 18.71
CA GLU A 104 0.17 10.23 19.13
C GLU A 104 1.34 10.44 20.11
N THR A 105 1.57 9.50 21.02
CA THR A 105 2.67 9.59 21.99
C THR A 105 4.06 9.50 21.36
N VAL A 106 4.21 8.76 20.25
CA VAL A 106 5.50 8.56 19.56
C VAL A 106 5.71 9.52 18.40
N LEU A 107 4.66 10.22 17.96
CA LEU A 107 4.70 11.16 16.84
C LEU A 107 5.78 12.26 16.97
N PRO A 108 6.05 12.85 18.14
CA PRO A 108 7.14 13.82 18.28
C PRO A 108 8.51 13.24 17.90
N ASN A 109 8.75 11.95 18.15
CA ASN A 109 9.99 11.26 17.78
C ASN A 109 10.01 10.95 16.28
N LEU A 110 8.92 10.40 15.74
CA LEU A 110 8.78 10.10 14.30
C LEU A 110 9.05 11.34 13.42
N LYS A 111 8.55 12.51 13.83
CA LYS A 111 8.74 13.80 13.14
C LYS A 111 10.20 14.26 13.05
N GLN A 112 11.12 13.68 13.82
CA GLN A 112 12.56 13.98 13.73
C GLN A 112 13.24 13.23 12.57
N HIS A 113 12.61 12.17 12.05
CA HIS A 113 13.21 11.28 11.07
C HIS A 113 12.67 11.42 9.65
N ALA A 114 11.43 11.91 9.51
CA ALA A 114 10.79 12.12 8.22
C ALA A 114 9.71 13.20 8.31
N GLU A 115 9.33 13.75 7.16
CA GLU A 115 8.18 14.63 7.01
C GLU A 115 6.93 13.84 6.58
N GLY A 116 5.76 14.49 6.58
CA GLY A 116 4.52 13.91 6.07
C GLY A 116 3.69 13.13 7.10
N TRP A 117 4.15 12.98 8.33
CA TRP A 117 3.35 12.28 9.36
C TRP A 117 1.97 12.94 9.57
N PRO A 118 0.87 12.18 9.48
CA PRO A 118 -0.46 12.71 9.74
C PRO A 118 -0.59 13.16 11.20
N GLN A 119 -1.41 14.19 11.44
CA GLN A 119 -1.77 14.51 12.83
C GLN A 119 -2.73 13.43 13.35
N PRO A 120 -2.67 13.08 14.65
CA PRO A 120 -3.51 12.04 15.23
C PRO A 120 -5.01 12.33 15.03
N GLU A 121 -5.42 13.60 15.18
CA GLU A 121 -6.81 14.02 14.94
C GLU A 121 -7.26 13.80 13.49
N ALA A 122 -6.37 13.98 12.52
CA ALA A 122 -6.70 13.68 11.13
C ALA A 122 -6.98 12.18 10.93
N LEU A 123 -6.21 11.30 11.58
CA LEU A 123 -6.46 9.86 11.58
C LEU A 123 -7.79 9.53 12.27
N ARG A 124 -8.04 10.08 13.47
CA ARG A 124 -9.30 9.84 14.20
C ARG A 124 -10.53 10.26 13.40
N SER A 125 -10.44 11.38 12.67
CA SER A 125 -11.55 11.92 11.86
C SER A 125 -11.98 11.02 10.70
N VAL A 126 -11.16 10.02 10.34
CA VAL A 126 -11.46 9.07 9.26
C VAL A 126 -11.67 7.65 9.77
N VAL A 127 -11.75 7.45 11.10
CA VAL A 127 -12.18 6.18 11.71
C VAL A 127 -13.70 6.13 11.73
N VAL A 128 -14.28 5.09 11.12
CA VAL A 128 -15.73 4.85 11.15
C VAL A 128 -16.05 3.37 11.36
N SER A 129 -17.21 3.09 11.95
CA SER A 129 -17.77 1.74 11.93
C SER A 129 -18.38 1.44 10.57
N GLY A 130 -18.00 0.30 10.00
CA GLY A 130 -18.66 -0.32 8.86
C GLY A 130 -19.84 -1.18 9.30
N ASN A 131 -20.12 -2.24 8.53
CA ASN A 131 -21.19 -3.18 8.84
C ASN A 131 -20.72 -4.22 9.87
N PRO A 132 -21.38 -4.39 11.02
CA PRO A 132 -21.06 -5.49 11.95
C PRO A 132 -21.44 -6.87 11.40
N HIS A 133 -22.28 -6.90 10.38
CA HIS A 133 -22.68 -8.10 9.66
C HIS A 133 -21.98 -8.18 8.31
N ARG A 134 -21.93 -9.39 7.77
CA ARG A 134 -21.12 -9.74 6.60
C ARG A 134 -21.91 -10.53 5.57
N GLU A 135 -21.38 -10.59 4.34
CA GLU A 135 -21.93 -11.33 3.21
C GLU A 135 -23.18 -10.68 2.57
N ARG A 136 -23.67 -11.30 1.47
CA ARG A 136 -24.73 -10.76 0.60
C ARG A 136 -26.03 -10.31 1.28
N PRO A 137 -26.53 -10.95 2.35
CA PRO A 137 -27.78 -10.52 2.99
C PRO A 137 -27.72 -9.12 3.63
N HIS A 138 -26.51 -8.56 3.78
CA HIS A 138 -26.29 -7.25 4.39
C HIS A 138 -25.84 -6.20 3.37
N ILE A 139 -26.15 -6.44 2.09
CA ILE A 139 -25.91 -5.54 0.97
C ILE A 139 -27.22 -5.31 0.25
N GLY A 140 -27.58 -4.05 0.01
CA GLY A 140 -28.78 -3.66 -0.69
C GLY A 140 -29.46 -2.42 -0.12
N GLN A 141 -30.74 -2.25 -0.46
CA GLN A 141 -31.55 -1.16 0.05
C GLN A 141 -31.60 -1.18 1.59
N GLY A 142 -31.28 -0.05 2.21
CA GLY A 142 -31.33 0.11 3.67
C GLY A 142 -30.11 -0.44 4.43
N HIS A 143 -29.06 -0.86 3.73
CA HIS A 143 -27.83 -1.39 4.34
C HIS A 143 -26.65 -0.41 4.35
N ASP A 144 -26.85 0.87 4.00
CA ASP A 144 -25.76 1.86 4.03
C ASP A 144 -25.21 2.10 5.43
N THR A 145 -23.90 2.05 5.56
CA THR A 145 -23.14 2.27 6.79
C THR A 145 -22.34 3.58 6.71
N ASP A 146 -21.76 4.02 7.83
CA ASP A 146 -20.82 5.13 7.79
C ASP A 146 -19.57 4.77 6.95
N GLY A 147 -19.14 3.50 7.00
CA GLY A 147 -18.09 2.95 6.14
C GLY A 147 -18.41 3.05 4.65
N SER A 148 -19.57 2.56 4.20
CA SER A 148 -19.93 2.60 2.78
C SER A 148 -20.10 4.04 2.26
N ARG A 149 -20.71 4.92 3.06
CA ARG A 149 -20.85 6.35 2.73
C ARG A 149 -19.49 7.05 2.64
N LEU A 150 -18.59 6.79 3.60
CA LEU A 150 -17.25 7.36 3.58
C LEU A 150 -16.47 6.89 2.34
N LEU A 151 -16.55 5.61 1.97
CA LEU A 151 -15.91 5.10 0.76
C LEU A 151 -16.42 5.83 -0.49
N ILE A 152 -17.73 5.98 -0.66
CA ILE A 152 -18.30 6.72 -1.80
C ILE A 152 -17.73 8.14 -1.86
N GLN A 153 -17.77 8.85 -0.72
CA GLN A 153 -17.27 10.22 -0.61
C GLN A 153 -15.78 10.32 -1.00
N ARG A 154 -14.94 9.41 -0.49
CA ARG A 154 -13.48 9.44 -0.76
C ARG A 154 -13.17 9.02 -2.20
N ILE A 155 -13.90 8.07 -2.78
CA ILE A 155 -13.73 7.69 -4.18
C ILE A 155 -14.12 8.87 -5.09
N ASP A 156 -15.23 9.54 -4.81
CA ASP A 156 -15.71 10.69 -5.60
C ASP A 156 -14.78 11.89 -5.54
N ALA A 157 -14.16 12.15 -4.38
CA ALA A 157 -13.16 13.21 -4.22
C ALA A 157 -11.89 12.97 -5.06
N GLY A 158 -11.69 11.75 -5.55
CA GLY A 158 -10.57 11.34 -6.37
C GLY A 158 -10.72 11.59 -7.86
N THR A 159 -9.67 11.19 -8.58
CA THR A 159 -9.69 11.12 -10.04
C THR A 159 -9.03 9.81 -10.48
N PRO A 160 -9.17 9.37 -11.74
CA PRO A 160 -8.46 8.19 -12.24
C PRO A 160 -6.93 8.30 -12.15
N LYS A 161 -6.38 9.53 -12.08
CA LYS A 161 -4.96 9.82 -11.90
C LYS A 161 -4.52 9.85 -10.43
N SER A 162 -5.46 10.00 -9.51
CA SER A 162 -5.25 9.96 -8.07
C SER A 162 -6.33 9.07 -7.44
N PRO A 163 -6.30 7.75 -7.76
CA PRO A 163 -7.33 6.83 -7.31
C PRO A 163 -7.20 6.58 -5.81
N LEU A 164 -8.31 6.22 -5.17
CA LEU A 164 -8.26 5.68 -3.81
C LEU A 164 -7.75 4.23 -3.85
N CYS A 165 -6.66 3.96 -3.14
CA CYS A 165 -6.15 2.62 -2.90
C CYS A 165 -6.90 2.01 -1.71
N ILE A 166 -7.70 0.99 -1.96
CA ILE A 166 -8.54 0.33 -0.97
C ILE A 166 -7.91 -1.01 -0.61
N THR A 167 -7.59 -1.22 0.66
CA THR A 167 -7.12 -2.50 1.17
C THR A 167 -8.21 -3.14 2.03
N VAL A 168 -8.60 -4.35 1.66
CA VAL A 168 -9.58 -5.14 2.41
C VAL A 168 -8.83 -6.22 3.18
N TRP A 169 -8.65 -5.99 4.47
CA TRP A 169 -7.99 -6.90 5.41
C TRP A 169 -9.00 -7.98 5.83
N GLY A 170 -10.21 -7.53 6.20
CA GLY A 170 -11.34 -8.38 6.54
C GLY A 170 -12.31 -8.64 5.39
N GLY A 171 -13.57 -8.27 5.61
CA GLY A 171 -14.67 -8.52 4.67
C GLY A 171 -14.92 -7.38 3.68
N GLN A 172 -15.46 -7.71 2.50
CA GLN A 172 -15.76 -6.74 1.44
C GLN A 172 -17.14 -6.07 1.58
N THR A 173 -17.92 -6.40 2.62
CA THR A 173 -19.33 -6.00 2.75
C THR A 173 -19.56 -4.49 2.58
N ASP A 174 -18.76 -3.62 3.23
CA ASP A 174 -18.90 -2.16 3.10
C ASP A 174 -18.55 -1.64 1.69
N LEU A 175 -17.53 -2.22 1.03
CA LEU A 175 -17.19 -1.89 -0.35
C LEU A 175 -18.30 -2.32 -1.31
N ALA A 176 -18.83 -3.52 -1.12
CA ALA A 176 -19.95 -4.03 -1.92
C ALA A 176 -21.22 -3.19 -1.74
N GLN A 177 -21.50 -2.73 -0.52
CA GLN A 177 -22.59 -1.79 -0.26
C GLN A 177 -22.37 -0.46 -0.97
N ALA A 178 -21.16 0.11 -0.92
CA ALA A 178 -20.83 1.34 -1.64
C ALA A 178 -21.08 1.19 -3.15
N LEU A 179 -20.64 0.07 -3.75
CA LEU A 179 -20.87 -0.23 -5.16
C LEU A 179 -22.35 -0.39 -5.50
N TYR A 180 -23.12 -1.07 -4.63
CA TYR A 180 -24.56 -1.22 -4.79
C TYR A 180 -25.28 0.14 -4.82
N SER A 181 -24.97 1.02 -3.87
CA SER A 181 -25.63 2.33 -3.76
C SER A 181 -25.32 3.21 -4.97
N VAL A 182 -24.04 3.30 -5.37
CA VAL A 182 -23.64 4.07 -6.56
C VAL A 182 -24.28 3.51 -7.84
N LYS A 183 -24.31 2.19 -8.03
CA LYS A 183 -24.96 1.56 -9.19
C LYS A 183 -26.48 1.82 -9.23
N SER A 184 -27.12 1.93 -8.07
CA SER A 184 -28.56 2.17 -7.96
C SER A 184 -28.94 3.64 -8.16
N GLU A 185 -28.04 4.56 -7.85
CA GLU A 185 -28.29 6.00 -7.90
C GLU A 185 -27.78 6.69 -9.18
N ARG A 186 -26.71 6.15 -9.79
CA ARG A 186 -26.06 6.74 -10.97
C ARG A 186 -26.39 5.96 -12.23
N ASP A 187 -26.31 6.66 -13.36
CA ASP A 187 -26.39 6.01 -14.67
C ASP A 187 -25.10 5.20 -14.97
N ALA A 188 -25.09 4.54 -16.12
CA ALA A 188 -23.99 3.66 -16.53
C ALA A 188 -22.66 4.43 -16.67
N GLU A 189 -22.69 5.68 -17.14
CA GLU A 189 -21.50 6.51 -17.31
C GLU A 189 -20.95 6.95 -15.95
N GLY A 190 -21.82 7.43 -15.05
CA GLY A 190 -21.44 7.83 -13.70
C GLY A 190 -20.92 6.66 -12.86
N PHE A 191 -21.48 5.45 -13.03
CA PHE A 191 -20.95 4.25 -12.38
C PHE A 191 -19.58 3.85 -12.94
N ALA A 192 -19.41 3.86 -14.27
CA ALA A 192 -18.11 3.57 -14.89
C ALA A 192 -17.02 4.58 -14.47
N GLU A 193 -17.37 5.87 -14.36
CA GLU A 193 -16.47 6.90 -13.84
C GLU A 193 -16.07 6.58 -12.39
N PHE A 194 -17.02 6.21 -11.53
CA PHE A 194 -16.75 5.81 -10.15
C PHE A 194 -15.76 4.63 -10.06
N LEU A 195 -15.96 3.58 -10.87
CA LEU A 195 -15.07 2.40 -10.91
C LEU A 195 -13.63 2.73 -11.32
N SER A 196 -13.42 3.81 -12.09
CA SER A 196 -12.09 4.22 -12.54
C SER A 196 -11.26 4.93 -11.47
N LYS A 197 -11.91 5.42 -10.40
CA LYS A 197 -11.32 6.24 -9.33
C LYS A 197 -10.78 5.46 -8.13
N PHE A 198 -10.76 4.13 -8.19
CA PHE A 198 -10.15 3.33 -7.12
C PHE A 198 -9.38 2.11 -7.63
N ARG A 199 -8.59 1.53 -6.73
CA ARG A 199 -7.88 0.25 -6.87
C ARG A 199 -8.12 -0.57 -5.61
N VAL A 200 -8.34 -1.87 -5.73
CA VAL A 200 -8.58 -2.75 -4.57
C VAL A 200 -7.48 -3.79 -4.45
N TYR A 201 -7.02 -4.03 -3.22
CA TYR A 201 -6.30 -5.24 -2.82
C TYR A 201 -7.11 -5.93 -1.72
N ASP A 202 -7.59 -7.14 -2.01
CA ASP A 202 -8.43 -7.95 -1.13
C ASP A 202 -7.66 -9.18 -0.62
N ILE A 203 -7.64 -9.35 0.69
CA ILE A 203 -7.01 -10.47 1.38
C ILE A 203 -8.03 -11.59 1.55
N ALA A 204 -7.76 -12.72 0.89
CA ALA A 204 -8.40 -14.00 1.12
C ALA A 204 -9.92 -14.14 0.84
N ASP A 205 -10.60 -13.10 0.33
CA ASP A 205 -12.06 -13.11 0.10
C ASP A 205 -12.84 -13.55 1.35
N GLN A 206 -12.66 -12.83 2.46
CA GLN A 206 -13.10 -13.31 3.77
C GLN A 206 -14.63 -13.42 3.93
N ASP A 207 -15.41 -12.64 3.18
CA ASP A 207 -16.88 -12.77 3.15
C ASP A 207 -17.37 -13.73 2.04
N GLY A 208 -16.49 -14.24 1.18
CA GLY A 208 -16.86 -15.16 0.10
C GLY A 208 -17.77 -14.53 -0.96
N ILE A 209 -17.67 -13.22 -1.17
CA ILE A 209 -18.52 -12.45 -2.09
C ILE A 209 -17.76 -11.88 -3.29
N ALA A 210 -16.43 -12.06 -3.38
CA ALA A 210 -15.62 -11.50 -4.46
C ALA A 210 -16.10 -11.94 -5.85
N ASP A 211 -16.40 -13.23 -6.05
CA ASP A 211 -16.88 -13.74 -7.35
C ASP A 211 -18.24 -13.12 -7.73
N TRP A 212 -19.13 -12.90 -6.76
CA TRP A 212 -20.39 -12.21 -7.01
C TRP A 212 -20.15 -10.72 -7.34
N MET A 213 -19.30 -10.03 -6.58
CA MET A 213 -18.96 -8.62 -6.86
C MET A 213 -18.39 -8.46 -8.28
N GLY A 214 -17.55 -9.40 -8.74
CA GLY A 214 -16.99 -9.36 -10.09
C GLY A 214 -18.02 -9.56 -11.21
N GLN A 215 -19.13 -10.25 -10.92
CA GLN A 215 -20.25 -10.41 -11.85
C GLN A 215 -21.20 -9.20 -11.80
N GLU A 216 -21.47 -8.69 -10.60
CA GLU A 216 -22.43 -7.61 -10.36
C GLU A 216 -21.87 -6.23 -10.76
N PHE A 217 -20.58 -6.01 -10.54
CA PHE A 217 -19.88 -4.74 -10.71
C PHE A 217 -18.65 -4.91 -11.63
N PRO A 218 -18.84 -5.30 -12.91
CA PRO A 218 -17.74 -5.50 -13.83
C PRO A 218 -16.98 -4.19 -14.10
N GLY A 219 -15.66 -4.27 -14.28
CA GLY A 219 -14.79 -3.12 -14.60
C GLY A 219 -13.94 -2.58 -13.44
N MET A 220 -14.06 -3.17 -12.24
CA MET A 220 -13.19 -2.83 -11.11
C MET A 220 -11.72 -3.18 -11.36
N ASN A 221 -10.83 -2.30 -10.92
CA ASN A 221 -9.41 -2.62 -10.78
C ASN A 221 -9.19 -3.35 -9.46
N TYR A 222 -9.11 -4.67 -9.52
CA TYR A 222 -9.19 -5.53 -8.35
C TYR A 222 -8.08 -6.58 -8.31
N VAL A 223 -7.31 -6.59 -7.23
CA VAL A 223 -6.36 -7.65 -6.87
C VAL A 223 -7.01 -8.48 -5.77
N LEU A 224 -7.21 -9.78 -6.02
CA LEU A 224 -7.59 -10.74 -5.00
C LEU A 224 -6.39 -11.62 -4.66
N SER A 225 -5.78 -11.39 -3.50
CA SER A 225 -4.75 -12.29 -2.97
C SER A 225 -5.38 -13.42 -2.17
N ALA A 226 -5.68 -14.50 -2.88
CA ALA A 226 -6.21 -15.72 -2.33
C ALA A 226 -5.66 -16.93 -3.07
N ALA A 227 -5.46 -18.03 -2.35
CA ALA A 227 -5.10 -19.30 -2.96
C ALA A 227 -6.13 -19.68 -4.04
N ARG A 228 -5.65 -20.20 -5.16
CA ARG A 228 -6.53 -20.61 -6.26
C ARG A 228 -7.53 -21.69 -5.79
N PRO A 229 -8.75 -21.73 -6.36
CA PRO A 229 -9.74 -22.74 -6.01
C PRO A 229 -9.14 -24.16 -6.01
N LYS A 230 -9.56 -24.97 -5.04
CA LYS A 230 -9.09 -26.36 -4.83
C LYS A 230 -7.60 -26.49 -4.44
N SER A 231 -6.92 -25.41 -4.12
CA SER A 231 -5.57 -25.43 -3.53
C SER A 231 -5.62 -25.30 -2.00
N ASP A 232 -4.52 -25.63 -1.33
CA ASP A 232 -4.35 -25.33 0.10
C ASP A 232 -4.42 -23.82 0.33
N LYS A 233 -5.32 -23.34 1.19
CA LYS A 233 -5.45 -21.89 1.49
C LYS A 233 -4.13 -21.27 1.99
N ARG A 234 -3.24 -22.08 2.58
CA ARG A 234 -1.94 -21.64 3.10
C ARG A 234 -0.94 -21.25 2.02
N ILE A 235 -1.20 -21.53 0.74
CA ILE A 235 -0.33 -21.12 -0.38
C ILE A 235 -0.69 -19.75 -0.96
N ALA A 236 -1.69 -19.05 -0.40
CA ALA A 236 -2.00 -17.69 -0.80
C ALA A 236 -0.77 -16.78 -0.68
N ASN A 237 -0.57 -15.93 -1.65
CA ASN A 237 0.61 -15.11 -1.85
C ASN A 237 0.94 -14.26 -0.61
N PHE A 238 -0.03 -13.51 -0.10
CA PHE A 238 0.13 -12.63 1.07
C PHE A 238 0.73 -13.36 2.30
N ARG A 239 0.49 -14.67 2.43
CA ARG A 239 1.06 -15.47 3.54
C ARG A 239 2.56 -15.60 3.48
N GLY A 240 3.20 -15.22 2.36
CA GLY A 240 4.64 -14.98 2.29
C GLY A 240 5.14 -13.93 3.29
N MET A 241 4.27 -13.13 3.89
CA MET A 241 4.61 -12.28 5.03
C MET A 241 5.25 -13.09 6.17
N TYR A 242 4.63 -14.22 6.55
CA TYR A 242 5.02 -15.03 7.69
C TYR A 242 5.36 -16.50 7.37
N LEU A 243 5.15 -16.97 6.15
CA LEU A 243 5.47 -18.34 5.69
C LEU A 243 6.52 -18.34 4.59
N THR A 244 7.19 -19.48 4.39
CA THR A 244 8.20 -19.72 3.34
C THR A 244 9.45 -18.83 3.46
N GLY A 245 10.60 -19.31 3.00
CA GLY A 245 11.88 -18.58 3.13
C GLY A 245 12.38 -18.54 4.57
N ASP A 246 13.30 -17.63 4.87
CA ASP A 246 13.84 -17.45 6.23
C ASP A 246 12.83 -16.75 7.14
N VAL A 247 12.32 -17.46 8.14
CA VAL A 247 11.32 -16.96 9.10
C VAL A 247 11.94 -16.47 10.41
N SER A 248 13.27 -16.40 10.54
CA SER A 248 13.96 -15.98 11.77
C SER A 248 13.53 -14.59 12.28
N THR A 249 13.20 -13.67 11.37
CA THR A 249 12.71 -12.32 11.67
C THR A 249 11.22 -12.26 12.00
N THR A 250 10.56 -13.41 12.12
CA THR A 250 9.18 -13.54 12.62
C THR A 250 9.15 -14.16 14.02
N SER A 251 10.31 -14.37 14.63
CA SER A 251 10.47 -14.96 15.95
C SER A 251 10.09 -14.01 17.07
N ARG A 252 9.80 -14.58 18.26
CA ARG A 252 9.48 -13.81 19.46
C ARG A 252 10.63 -12.86 19.80
N GLU A 253 11.85 -13.37 19.78
CA GLU A 253 13.07 -12.63 20.12
C GLU A 253 13.25 -11.42 19.20
N TRP A 254 13.01 -11.60 17.90
CA TRP A 254 13.08 -10.50 16.93
C TRP A 254 12.00 -9.45 17.20
N ILE A 255 10.75 -9.87 17.41
CA ILE A 255 9.62 -8.96 17.65
C ILE A 255 9.79 -8.20 18.96
N ASP A 256 10.20 -8.87 20.03
CA ASP A 256 10.46 -8.21 21.31
C ASP A 256 11.54 -7.14 21.16
N SER A 257 12.65 -7.48 20.49
CA SER A 257 13.82 -6.59 20.37
C SER A 257 13.67 -5.48 19.33
N ASN A 258 12.81 -5.62 18.32
CA ASN A 258 12.71 -4.68 17.20
C ASN A 258 11.35 -3.98 17.10
N VAL A 259 10.34 -4.44 17.83
CA VAL A 259 8.98 -3.88 17.78
C VAL A 259 8.50 -3.57 19.18
N ARG A 260 8.33 -4.56 20.06
CA ARG A 260 7.62 -4.37 21.33
C ARG A 260 8.35 -3.47 22.33
N GLN A 261 9.67 -3.49 22.32
CA GLN A 261 10.48 -2.62 23.19
C GLN A 261 10.61 -1.18 22.63
N MET A 262 10.08 -0.89 21.44
CA MET A 262 10.21 0.40 20.77
C MET A 262 9.07 1.37 21.15
N GLY A 263 8.91 1.60 22.46
CA GLY A 263 7.96 2.58 23.01
C GLY A 263 6.49 2.13 23.07
N PRO A 264 5.58 3.05 23.44
CA PRO A 264 4.17 2.74 23.73
C PRO A 264 3.43 2.08 22.57
N LEU A 265 3.63 2.55 21.34
CA LEU A 265 3.01 1.95 20.15
C LEU A 265 3.47 0.51 19.94
N GLY A 266 4.78 0.24 20.05
CA GLY A 266 5.33 -1.10 19.94
C GLY A 266 4.79 -2.06 21.01
N SER A 267 4.61 -1.58 22.24
CA SER A 267 4.15 -2.39 23.36
C SER A 267 2.77 -3.02 23.16
N LEU A 268 1.94 -2.42 22.31
CA LEU A 268 0.60 -2.91 21.94
C LEU A 268 0.64 -4.03 20.89
N TYR A 269 1.80 -4.35 20.31
CA TYR A 269 1.92 -5.41 19.30
C TYR A 269 1.60 -6.79 19.90
N PRO A 270 0.52 -7.46 19.49
CA PRO A 270 0.10 -8.73 20.09
C PRO A 270 1.05 -9.88 19.70
N MET A 271 1.23 -10.85 20.60
CA MET A 271 2.27 -11.89 20.48
C MET A 271 1.75 -13.31 20.28
N LYS A 272 0.44 -13.48 20.10
CA LYS A 272 -0.18 -14.79 19.95
C LYS A 272 -1.07 -14.79 18.72
N THR A 273 -0.58 -15.40 17.65
CA THR A 273 -1.30 -15.55 16.39
C THR A 273 -1.18 -16.99 15.90
N TRP A 274 -2.03 -17.39 14.95
CA TRP A 274 -1.91 -18.69 14.31
C TRP A 274 -1.08 -18.60 13.02
N THR A 275 0.15 -19.12 13.06
CA THR A 275 1.12 -18.99 11.96
C THR A 275 1.53 -20.31 11.32
N ALA A 276 0.89 -21.44 11.66
CA ALA A 276 1.36 -22.74 11.20
C ALA A 276 1.47 -22.83 9.66
N PRO A 277 2.55 -23.41 9.10
CA PRO A 277 3.60 -24.18 9.77
C PRO A 277 4.79 -23.36 10.31
N ASN A 278 4.77 -22.03 10.26
CA ASN A 278 5.79 -21.23 10.94
C ASN A 278 5.72 -21.51 12.46
N PRO A 279 6.83 -21.90 13.11
CA PRO A 279 6.84 -22.35 14.49
C PRO A 279 6.75 -21.23 15.54
N HIS A 280 6.86 -19.95 15.14
CA HIS A 280 7.03 -18.85 16.09
C HIS A 280 5.71 -18.35 16.71
N GLY A 281 4.58 -18.47 16.01
CA GLY A 281 3.25 -18.16 16.57
C GLY A 281 3.04 -16.73 17.05
N CYS A 282 3.84 -15.77 16.55
CA CYS A 282 3.79 -14.37 17.00
C CYS A 282 3.53 -13.40 15.85
N LEU A 283 4.42 -13.24 14.85
CA LEU A 283 4.15 -12.36 13.70
C LEU A 283 3.35 -13.10 12.63
N LYS A 284 2.14 -12.60 12.35
CA LYS A 284 1.30 -13.05 11.23
C LYS A 284 1.16 -11.93 10.20
N GLU A 285 0.64 -10.76 10.59
CA GLU A 285 0.50 -9.59 9.71
C GLU A 285 -0.03 -9.94 8.30
N GLY A 286 -1.07 -10.78 8.23
CA GLY A 286 -1.56 -11.31 6.95
C GLY A 286 -1.96 -10.21 5.98
N ASP A 287 -2.37 -9.06 6.51
CA ASP A 287 -2.94 -7.96 5.75
C ASP A 287 -1.90 -6.93 5.29
N THR A 288 -0.72 -6.92 5.91
CA THR A 288 0.36 -5.98 5.60
C THR A 288 0.74 -5.95 4.11
N PRO A 289 0.82 -7.09 3.39
CA PRO A 289 1.06 -7.09 1.94
C PRO A 289 0.08 -6.24 1.12
N SER A 290 -1.16 -6.03 1.59
CA SER A 290 -2.18 -5.26 0.86
C SER A 290 -1.82 -3.79 0.72
N TRP A 291 -1.26 -3.16 1.76
CA TRP A 291 -0.83 -1.77 1.71
C TRP A 291 0.63 -1.64 1.28
N PHE A 292 1.47 -2.68 1.47
CA PHE A 292 2.78 -2.75 0.79
C PHE A 292 2.65 -2.67 -0.73
N PHE A 293 1.59 -3.25 -1.30
CA PHE A 293 1.31 -3.15 -2.72
C PHE A 293 1.15 -1.70 -3.23
N PHE A 294 0.70 -0.80 -2.36
CA PHE A 294 0.54 0.63 -2.69
C PHE A 294 1.68 1.50 -2.14
N LEU A 295 2.63 0.92 -1.41
CA LEU A 295 3.74 1.64 -0.80
C LEU A 295 4.76 2.05 -1.88
N PRO A 296 5.08 3.35 -2.08
CA PRO A 296 5.93 3.78 -3.18
C PRO A 296 7.32 3.12 -3.20
N HIS A 297 7.94 2.91 -2.04
CA HIS A 297 9.23 2.22 -1.96
C HIS A 297 9.13 0.69 -1.91
N GLY A 298 7.92 0.13 -1.83
CA GLY A 298 7.67 -1.31 -1.85
C GLY A 298 7.81 -1.95 -3.25
N GLY A 299 7.97 -1.12 -4.29
CA GLY A 299 8.36 -1.53 -5.64
C GLY A 299 7.23 -2.03 -6.55
N ASN A 300 6.02 -2.26 -6.03
CA ASN A 300 4.87 -2.60 -6.86
C ASN A 300 4.42 -1.39 -7.71
N ASP A 301 3.89 -1.64 -8.91
CA ASP A 301 3.12 -0.68 -9.69
C ASP A 301 1.62 -1.01 -9.54
N PRO A 302 0.82 -0.16 -8.87
CA PRO A 302 -0.62 -0.38 -8.72
C PRO A 302 -1.41 -0.41 -10.04
N ASN A 303 -0.84 0.07 -11.14
CA ASN A 303 -1.45 -0.02 -12.48
C ASN A 303 -1.00 -1.27 -13.26
N ASP A 304 0.06 -1.94 -12.82
CA ASP A 304 0.49 -3.24 -13.35
C ASP A 304 0.83 -4.22 -12.20
N PRO A 305 -0.18 -4.86 -11.59
CA PRO A 305 0.02 -5.88 -10.55
C PRO A 305 0.82 -7.13 -11.01
N THR A 306 1.20 -7.23 -12.29
CA THR A 306 2.09 -8.30 -12.75
C THR A 306 3.57 -8.04 -12.45
N GLN A 307 3.92 -6.80 -12.06
CA GLN A 307 5.25 -6.43 -11.60
C GLN A 307 5.47 -6.86 -10.14
N PRO A 308 6.69 -7.33 -9.80
CA PRO A 308 7.00 -7.76 -8.45
C PRO A 308 7.17 -6.56 -7.50
N GLY A 309 6.84 -6.77 -6.23
CA GLY A 309 7.15 -5.86 -5.13
C GLY A 309 6.75 -6.50 -3.80
N TRP A 310 6.82 -5.74 -2.72
CA TRP A 310 6.57 -6.23 -1.35
C TRP A 310 5.15 -6.76 -1.14
N GLY A 311 4.16 -6.25 -1.88
CA GLY A 311 2.78 -6.75 -1.88
C GLY A 311 2.56 -8.02 -2.70
N GLY A 312 3.62 -8.55 -3.32
CA GLY A 312 3.62 -9.77 -4.11
C GLY A 312 3.48 -9.53 -5.62
N VAL A 313 3.19 -10.60 -6.37
CA VAL A 313 3.02 -10.55 -7.82
C VAL A 313 1.80 -11.35 -8.28
N PHE A 314 1.07 -10.80 -9.25
CA PHE A 314 -0.22 -11.34 -9.66
C PHE A 314 -0.25 -11.69 -11.15
N GLU A 315 -1.34 -12.35 -11.55
CA GLU A 315 -1.67 -12.70 -12.92
C GLU A 315 -3.01 -12.09 -13.29
N LYS A 316 -3.06 -11.40 -14.42
CA LYS A 316 -4.30 -10.85 -14.97
C LYS A 316 -5.20 -11.98 -15.47
N GLN A 317 -6.46 -11.94 -15.05
CA GLN A 317 -7.51 -12.89 -15.41
C GLN A 317 -8.34 -12.37 -16.59
N ALA A 318 -9.13 -13.24 -17.21
CA ALA A 318 -9.97 -12.90 -18.35
C ALA A 318 -11.00 -11.79 -18.05
N ASN A 319 -11.46 -11.69 -16.79
CA ASN A 319 -12.39 -10.64 -16.33
C ASN A 319 -11.68 -9.31 -15.99
N GLY A 320 -10.38 -9.20 -16.25
CA GLY A 320 -9.57 -8.00 -15.97
C GLY A 320 -9.01 -7.90 -14.55
N TRP A 321 -9.51 -8.71 -13.61
CA TRP A 321 -8.97 -8.77 -12.25
C TRP A 321 -7.61 -9.44 -12.20
N TYR A 322 -6.92 -9.29 -11.08
CA TYR A 322 -5.64 -9.90 -10.82
C TYR A 322 -5.78 -10.91 -9.67
N ARG A 323 -5.18 -12.08 -9.83
CA ARG A 323 -5.15 -13.13 -8.79
C ARG A 323 -3.75 -13.67 -8.60
N ASP A 324 -3.51 -14.31 -7.46
CA ASP A 324 -2.26 -15.02 -7.17
C ASP A 324 -1.86 -15.92 -8.34
N ARG A 325 -0.57 -15.95 -8.69
CA ARG A 325 -0.06 -16.92 -9.68
C ARG A 325 -0.28 -18.35 -9.15
N ALA A 326 -0.67 -19.27 -10.03
CA ALA A 326 -0.90 -20.66 -9.64
C ALA A 326 0.41 -21.31 -9.16
N ALA A 327 0.33 -22.07 -8.07
CA ALA A 327 1.45 -22.87 -7.60
C ALA A 327 1.82 -23.96 -8.62
N SER A 328 3.11 -24.28 -8.71
CA SER A 328 3.62 -25.38 -9.53
C SER A 328 4.73 -26.12 -8.76
N SER A 329 5.28 -27.17 -9.36
CA SER A 329 6.44 -27.87 -8.78
C SER A 329 7.68 -26.99 -8.65
N SER A 330 7.76 -25.89 -9.40
CA SER A 330 8.89 -24.95 -9.40
C SER A 330 8.55 -23.57 -8.81
N TYR A 331 7.31 -23.35 -8.39
CA TYR A 331 6.84 -22.03 -7.95
C TYR A 331 5.89 -22.14 -6.76
N ASP A 332 6.30 -21.53 -5.64
CA ASP A 332 5.45 -21.28 -4.48
C ASP A 332 5.01 -19.80 -4.49
N PRO A 333 3.71 -19.49 -4.61
CA PRO A 333 3.22 -18.10 -4.71
C PRO A 333 3.69 -17.19 -3.57
N ARG A 334 3.86 -17.74 -2.37
CA ARG A 334 4.34 -17.02 -1.18
C ARG A 334 5.73 -16.45 -1.35
N THR A 335 6.57 -17.05 -2.21
CA THR A 335 7.92 -16.54 -2.49
C THR A 335 7.91 -15.16 -3.14
N SER A 336 6.79 -14.74 -3.74
CA SER A 336 6.70 -13.40 -4.31
C SER A 336 6.65 -12.28 -3.28
N VAL A 337 6.21 -12.58 -2.04
CA VAL A 337 6.31 -11.68 -0.88
C VAL A 337 7.54 -12.03 -0.04
N SER A 338 7.72 -13.31 0.33
CA SER A 338 8.73 -13.70 1.34
C SER A 338 10.17 -13.41 0.94
N ARG A 339 10.46 -13.32 -0.37
CA ARG A 339 11.77 -12.93 -0.88
C ARG A 339 12.20 -11.52 -0.44
N TRP A 340 11.24 -10.65 -0.15
CA TRP A 340 11.45 -9.27 0.28
C TRP A 340 11.51 -9.12 1.80
N ARG A 341 11.29 -10.20 2.56
CA ARG A 341 11.25 -10.18 4.03
C ARG A 341 12.47 -9.55 4.69
N PRO A 342 13.71 -9.82 4.24
CA PRO A 342 14.87 -9.14 4.80
C PRO A 342 14.78 -7.61 4.71
N GLU A 343 14.24 -7.08 3.60
CA GLU A 343 14.12 -5.64 3.37
C GLU A 343 12.98 -5.04 4.20
N PHE A 344 11.76 -5.58 4.10
CA PHE A 344 10.62 -5.00 4.81
C PHE A 344 10.70 -5.19 6.33
N GLN A 345 11.42 -6.20 6.83
CA GLN A 345 11.67 -6.34 8.27
C GLN A 345 12.77 -5.39 8.75
N ALA A 346 13.81 -5.16 7.95
CA ALA A 346 14.82 -4.17 8.28
C ALA A 346 14.24 -2.75 8.31
N ASP A 347 13.37 -2.41 7.35
CA ASP A 347 12.71 -1.11 7.32
C ASP A 347 11.72 -0.95 8.48
N PHE A 348 10.96 -2.00 8.82
CA PHE A 348 10.07 -1.96 9.98
C PHE A 348 10.83 -1.79 11.30
N ALA A 349 11.92 -2.53 11.52
CA ALA A 349 12.76 -2.36 12.70
C ALA A 349 13.34 -0.93 12.79
N LYS A 350 13.75 -0.35 11.65
CA LYS A 350 14.23 1.04 11.58
C LYS A 350 13.13 2.03 11.96
N ARG A 351 11.92 1.88 11.41
CA ARG A 351 10.78 2.78 11.70
C ARG A 351 10.25 2.63 13.12
N MET A 352 10.26 1.41 13.68
CA MET A 352 9.93 1.22 15.08
C MET A 352 10.96 1.91 15.98
N ARG A 353 12.26 1.85 15.66
CA ARG A 353 13.28 2.63 16.40
C ARG A 353 13.03 4.14 16.41
N TRP A 354 12.43 4.69 15.35
CA TRP A 354 12.04 6.12 15.32
C TRP A 354 10.97 6.49 16.34
N CYS A 355 10.31 5.51 16.98
CA CYS A 355 9.39 5.75 18.08
C CYS A 355 10.09 6.08 19.41
N LEU A 356 11.39 5.79 19.54
CA LEU A 356 12.17 6.10 20.74
C LEU A 356 12.72 7.54 20.69
N PRO A 357 12.98 8.17 21.85
CA PRO A 357 13.70 9.44 21.90
C PRO A 357 15.10 9.31 21.26
N ALA A 358 15.63 10.39 20.68
CA ALA A 358 16.93 10.37 20.00
C ALA A 358 18.14 10.02 20.91
N ASP A 359 17.95 10.01 22.22
CA ASP A 359 18.98 9.75 23.24
C ASP A 359 18.98 8.29 23.77
N GLU A 360 18.09 7.42 23.25
CA GLU A 360 17.99 5.98 23.55
C GLU A 360 18.34 5.13 22.30
#